data_AF-A0A919EI18-F1
#
_entry.id   AF-A0A919EI18-F1
#
_cell.length_a   1.000
_cell.length_b   1.000
_cell.length_c   1.000
_cell.angle_alpha   90.00
_cell.angle_beta   90.00
_cell.angle_gamma   90.00
#
_symmetry.space_group_name_H-M   'P 1'
#
loop_
_entity.id
_entity.type
_entity.pdbx_description
1 polymer ?
#
loop_
_entity_poly.entity_id
_entity_poly.type
_entity_poly.pdbx_seq_one_letter_code
_entity_poly.pdbx_strand_id
1 'polypeptide(L)'
;MTRQGQTNKREKSMGENIVIITMVAGLMAIFIYYAFRQEGEITQVGFESLANTFSSKVTSIRAQWFMENQPKVVTPKGKTLQIRVNEKGWVDYSPEQGHCVKTWQAIMQPDLTFMNQVVAAIEVNNEQRIESVFCRYQLPSGQYFDYFPTTGKVEGSR
;
A
#
# COMPACT_ATOMS: atom_id res chain seq x y z
N MET A 1 -20.78 59.73 -34.26
CA MET A 1 -19.42 59.33 -33.85
C MET A 1 -19.47 58.54 -32.53
N THR A 2 -20.03 57.32 -32.51
CA THR A 2 -20.29 56.58 -31.24
C THR A 2 -19.88 55.09 -31.27
N ARG A 3 -19.36 54.59 -32.39
CA ARG A 3 -18.97 53.18 -32.53
C ARG A 3 -17.58 52.86 -31.97
N GLN A 4 -16.62 53.79 -32.06
CA GLN A 4 -15.23 53.53 -31.65
C GLN A 4 -15.06 53.40 -30.13
N GLY A 5 -15.86 54.09 -29.32
CA GLY A 5 -15.79 54.02 -27.85
C GLY A 5 -16.33 52.72 -27.24
N GLN A 6 -17.28 52.04 -27.91
CA GLN A 6 -17.82 50.77 -27.43
C GLN A 6 -16.93 49.57 -27.80
N THR A 7 -16.29 49.59 -28.97
CA THR A 7 -15.36 48.54 -29.40
C THR A 7 -14.13 48.45 -28.49
N ASN A 8 -13.53 49.59 -28.15
CA ASN A 8 -12.32 49.65 -27.31
C ASN A 8 -12.56 49.13 -25.87
N LYS A 9 -13.75 49.40 -25.31
CA LYS A 9 -14.16 48.87 -23.99
C LYS A 9 -14.38 47.35 -24.00
N ARG A 10 -14.89 46.82 -25.13
CA ARG A 10 -15.16 45.38 -25.31
C ARG A 10 -13.88 44.58 -25.58
N GLU A 11 -12.96 45.13 -26.37
CA GLU A 11 -11.63 44.54 -26.64
C GLU A 11 -10.74 44.51 -25.39
N LYS A 12 -10.75 45.57 -24.58
CA LYS A 12 -10.02 45.60 -23.29
C LYS A 12 -10.52 44.54 -22.30
N SER A 13 -11.84 44.34 -22.22
CA SER A 13 -12.45 43.33 -21.34
C SER A 13 -12.23 41.89 -21.82
N MET A 14 -12.16 41.66 -23.14
CA MET A 14 -11.82 40.34 -23.70
C MET A 14 -10.36 39.96 -23.45
N GLY A 15 -9.43 40.92 -23.61
CA GLY A 15 -8.02 40.70 -23.33
C GLY A 15 -7.73 40.39 -21.85
N GLU A 16 -8.40 41.08 -20.92
CA GLU A 16 -8.24 40.86 -19.48
C GLU A 16 -8.70 39.47 -19.04
N ASN A 17 -9.85 39.00 -19.55
CA ASN A 17 -10.33 37.64 -19.26
C ASN A 17 -9.40 36.56 -19.84
N ILE A 18 -8.82 36.77 -21.02
CA ILE A 18 -7.85 35.82 -21.61
C ILE A 18 -6.62 35.70 -20.71
N VAL A 19 -6.10 36.82 -20.20
CA VAL A 19 -4.93 36.82 -19.29
C VAL A 19 -5.22 36.09 -17.97
N ILE A 20 -6.42 36.29 -17.41
CA ILE A 20 -6.80 35.58 -16.17
C ILE A 20 -6.93 34.09 -16.42
N ILE A 21 -7.57 33.68 -17.52
CA ILE A 21 -7.73 32.25 -17.87
C ILE A 21 -6.37 31.59 -18.11
N THR A 22 -5.46 32.25 -18.83
CA THR A 22 -4.12 31.69 -19.08
C THR A 22 -3.30 31.59 -17.80
N MET A 23 -3.38 32.58 -16.91
CA MET A 23 -2.72 32.55 -15.60
C MET A 23 -3.26 31.41 -14.74
N VAL A 24 -4.58 31.26 -14.62
CA VAL A 24 -5.21 30.19 -13.84
C VAL A 24 -4.90 28.82 -14.43
N ALA A 25 -4.98 28.66 -15.76
CA ALA A 25 -4.62 27.42 -16.43
C ALA A 25 -3.15 27.06 -16.22
N GLY A 26 -2.24 28.04 -16.25
CA GLY A 26 -0.82 27.84 -15.95
C GLY A 26 -0.59 27.37 -14.51
N LEU A 27 -1.25 28.01 -13.54
CA LEU A 27 -1.18 27.61 -12.14
C LEU A 27 -1.73 26.19 -11.91
N MET A 28 -2.87 25.85 -12.53
CA MET A 28 -3.43 24.50 -12.46
C MET A 28 -2.50 23.46 -13.10
N ALA A 29 -1.89 23.76 -14.26
CA ALA A 29 -0.97 22.86 -14.93
C ALA A 29 0.27 22.58 -14.07
N ILE A 30 0.85 23.62 -13.46
CA ILE A 30 1.97 23.49 -12.53
C ILE A 30 1.57 22.62 -11.33
N PHE A 31 0.43 22.93 -10.71
CA PHE A 31 -0.07 22.19 -9.55
C PHE A 31 -0.27 20.70 -9.88
N ILE A 32 -0.93 20.38 -10.99
CA ILE A 32 -1.17 19.01 -11.45
C ILE A 32 0.14 18.27 -11.68
N TYR A 33 1.12 18.90 -12.34
CA TYR A 33 2.43 18.31 -12.57
C TYR A 33 3.16 17.95 -11.27
N TYR A 34 3.17 18.86 -10.29
CA TYR A 34 3.81 18.61 -9.00
C TYR A 34 3.02 17.64 -8.11
N ALA A 35 1.69 17.64 -8.20
CA ALA A 35 0.84 16.71 -7.44
C ALA A 35 1.07 15.27 -7.89
N PHE A 36 1.03 14.99 -9.20
CA PHE A 36 1.28 13.64 -9.72
C PHE A 36 2.68 13.11 -9.41
N ARG A 37 3.69 14.00 -9.38
CA ARG A 37 5.06 13.60 -8.99
C ARG A 37 5.15 13.17 -7.53
N GLN A 38 4.43 13.85 -6.62
CA GLN A 38 4.45 13.55 -5.20
C GLN A 38 3.63 12.30 -4.84
N GLU A 39 2.54 12.02 -5.56
CA GLU A 39 1.71 10.82 -5.31
C GLU A 39 2.52 9.51 -5.36
N GLY A 40 3.49 9.41 -6.29
CA GLY A 40 4.36 8.24 -6.40
C GLY A 40 5.26 8.04 -5.17
N GLU A 41 5.93 9.10 -4.71
CA GLU A 41 6.80 9.06 -3.52
C GLU A 41 6.01 8.81 -2.24
N ILE A 42 4.83 9.43 -2.09
CA ILE A 42 3.92 9.20 -0.95
C ILE A 42 3.46 7.75 -0.91
N THR A 43 3.10 7.17 -2.06
CA THR A 43 2.66 5.78 -2.16
C THR A 43 3.78 4.82 -1.78
N GLN A 44 5.01 5.07 -2.23
CA GLN A 44 6.17 4.24 -1.90
C GLN A 44 6.47 4.27 -0.40
N VAL A 45 6.64 5.45 0.19
CA VAL A 45 6.92 5.61 1.63
C VAL A 45 5.77 5.04 2.47
N GLY A 46 4.53 5.25 2.03
CA GLY A 46 3.35 4.68 2.68
C GLY A 46 3.36 3.15 2.65
N PHE A 47 3.73 2.54 1.53
CA PHE A 47 3.77 1.09 1.39
C PHE A 47 4.94 0.45 2.17
N GLU A 48 6.08 1.13 2.29
CA GLU A 48 7.14 0.73 3.21
C GLU A 48 6.66 0.76 4.67
N SER A 49 5.89 1.79 5.06
CA SER A 49 5.26 1.86 6.38
C SER A 49 4.27 0.70 6.61
N LEU A 50 3.54 0.30 5.57
CA LEU A 50 2.65 -0.87 5.61
C LEU A 50 3.43 -2.16 5.83
N ALA A 51 4.55 -2.36 5.13
CA ALA A 51 5.44 -3.51 5.32
C ALA A 51 6.04 -3.55 6.73
N ASN A 52 6.44 -2.40 7.28
CA ASN A 52 6.92 -2.28 8.66
C ASN A 52 5.83 -2.62 9.69
N THR A 53 4.60 -2.14 9.44
CA THR A 53 3.44 -2.47 10.27
C THR A 53 3.16 -3.97 10.25
N PHE A 54 3.20 -4.58 9.06
CA PHE A 54 3.05 -6.02 8.89
C PHE A 54 4.12 -6.78 9.68
N SER A 55 5.40 -6.40 9.52
CA SER A 55 6.54 -6.99 10.23
C SER A 55 6.41 -6.88 11.75
N SER A 56 5.99 -5.72 12.26
CA SER A 56 5.74 -5.49 13.68
C SER A 56 4.63 -6.39 14.22
N LYS A 57 3.52 -6.52 13.50
CA LYS A 57 2.40 -7.39 13.89
C LYS A 57 2.80 -8.87 13.88
N VAL A 58 3.52 -9.34 12.85
CA VAL A 58 4.06 -10.72 12.80
C VAL A 58 4.96 -11.00 14.00
N THR A 59 5.86 -10.06 14.30
CA THR A 59 6.78 -10.18 15.44
C THR A 59 6.03 -10.20 16.77
N SER A 60 4.98 -9.37 16.91
CA SER A 60 4.12 -9.37 18.09
C SER A 60 3.39 -10.70 18.28
N ILE A 61 2.86 -11.30 17.19
CA ILE A 61 2.23 -12.62 17.22
C ILE A 61 3.23 -13.70 17.67
N ARG A 62 4.47 -13.67 17.13
CA ARG A 62 5.52 -14.61 17.55
C ARG A 62 5.93 -14.42 19.01
N ALA A 63 6.00 -13.18 19.49
CA ALA A 63 6.28 -12.90 20.89
C ALA A 63 5.20 -13.48 21.80
N GLN A 64 3.92 -13.34 21.41
CA GLN A 64 2.82 -13.94 22.15
C GLN A 64 2.84 -15.46 22.12
N TRP A 65 3.09 -16.06 20.95
CA TRP A 65 3.32 -17.50 20.82
C TRP A 65 4.40 -18.00 21.78
N PHE A 66 5.52 -17.28 21.87
CA PHE A 66 6.62 -17.63 22.75
C PHE A 66 6.23 -17.53 24.24
N MET A 67 5.42 -16.55 24.62
CA MET A 67 4.92 -16.38 25.99
C MET A 67 3.86 -17.42 26.39
N GLU A 68 3.10 -17.95 25.44
CA GLU A 68 1.98 -18.88 25.68
C GLU A 68 2.38 -20.37 25.64
N ASN A 69 3.67 -20.68 25.82
CA ASN A 69 4.22 -22.04 25.68
C ASN A 69 4.05 -22.65 24.28
N GLN A 70 4.22 -21.84 23.25
CA GLN A 70 4.35 -22.30 21.87
C GLN A 70 3.12 -23.07 21.34
N PRO A 71 1.89 -22.52 21.48
CA PRO A 71 0.69 -23.21 21.02
C PRO A 71 0.65 -23.30 19.49
N LYS A 72 -0.13 -24.24 18.94
CA LYS A 72 -0.36 -24.32 17.49
C LYS A 72 -1.21 -23.15 16.94
N VAL A 73 -1.94 -22.48 17.84
CA VAL A 73 -2.86 -21.40 17.52
C VAL A 73 -2.69 -20.31 18.57
N VAL A 74 -2.54 -19.07 18.13
CA VAL A 74 -2.40 -17.89 19.00
C VAL A 74 -3.65 -17.05 18.86
N THR A 75 -4.18 -16.56 19.97
CA THR A 75 -5.29 -15.60 19.95
C THR A 75 -4.76 -14.25 20.44
N PRO A 76 -4.47 -13.29 19.55
CA PRO A 76 -3.88 -12.03 19.97
C PRO A 76 -4.75 -11.33 21.01
N LYS A 77 -4.13 -10.77 22.06
CA LYS A 77 -4.88 -10.08 23.13
C LYS A 77 -5.78 -8.99 22.56
N GLY A 78 -7.09 -9.06 22.85
CA GLY A 78 -8.09 -8.12 22.33
C GLY A 78 -8.64 -8.44 20.94
N LYS A 79 -8.23 -9.56 20.32
CA LYS A 79 -8.80 -10.07 19.07
C LYS A 79 -9.52 -11.39 19.31
N THR A 80 -10.63 -11.59 18.62
CA THR A 80 -11.39 -12.85 18.61
C THR A 80 -10.87 -13.84 17.57
N LEU A 81 -10.04 -13.37 16.63
CA LEU A 81 -9.51 -14.20 15.55
C LEU A 81 -8.35 -15.07 16.05
N GLN A 82 -8.52 -16.37 15.88
CA GLN A 82 -7.47 -17.37 16.09
C GLN A 82 -6.50 -17.36 14.90
N ILE A 83 -5.22 -17.18 15.19
CA ILE A 83 -4.14 -17.15 14.20
C ILE A 83 -3.38 -18.46 14.26
N ARG A 84 -3.32 -19.16 13.12
CA ARG A 84 -2.52 -20.37 12.97
C ARG A 84 -1.06 -20.00 12.74
N VAL A 85 -0.16 -20.70 13.43
CA VAL A 85 1.28 -20.51 13.28
C VAL A 85 1.98 -21.84 13.00
N ASN A 86 3.15 -21.78 12.36
CA ASN A 86 4.01 -22.94 12.15
C ASN A 86 4.82 -23.27 13.41
N GLU A 87 5.64 -24.33 13.34
CA GLU A 87 6.49 -24.81 14.44
C GLU A 87 7.49 -23.77 14.97
N LYS A 88 7.77 -22.71 14.19
CA LYS A 88 8.66 -21.60 14.57
C LYS A 88 7.91 -20.38 15.13
N GLY A 89 6.58 -20.46 15.22
CA GLY A 89 5.71 -19.40 15.71
C GLY A 89 5.40 -18.31 14.67
N TRP A 90 5.64 -18.57 13.39
CA TRP A 90 5.32 -17.64 12.31
C TRP A 90 3.95 -17.93 11.72
N VAL A 91 3.25 -16.88 11.31
CA VAL A 91 1.90 -17.00 10.72
C VAL A 91 2.01 -17.72 9.38
N ASP A 92 1.40 -18.89 9.31
CA ASP A 92 1.48 -19.74 8.14
C ASP A 92 0.20 -20.57 7.99
N TYR A 93 -0.43 -20.43 6.83
CA TYR A 93 -1.62 -21.18 6.42
C TYR A 93 -1.32 -22.16 5.28
N SER A 94 -0.06 -22.36 4.90
CA SER A 94 0.31 -23.37 3.92
C SER A 94 -0.01 -24.79 4.44
N PRO A 95 -0.50 -25.72 3.58
CA PRO A 95 -0.70 -25.62 2.13
C PRO A 95 -2.15 -25.26 1.72
N GLU A 96 -2.89 -24.52 2.56
CA GLU A 96 -4.28 -24.18 2.24
C GLU A 96 -4.37 -23.26 1.00
N GLN A 97 -5.44 -23.42 0.21
CA GLN A 97 -5.72 -22.50 -0.89
C GLN A 97 -5.86 -21.06 -0.37
N GLY A 98 -5.22 -20.12 -1.07
CA GLY A 98 -5.22 -18.71 -0.70
C GLY A 98 -4.48 -18.41 0.61
N HIS A 99 -3.45 -19.19 0.96
CA HIS A 99 -2.73 -18.99 2.22
C HIS A 99 -2.17 -17.57 2.37
N CYS A 100 -1.69 -16.90 1.31
CA CYS A 100 -1.23 -15.51 1.40
C CYS A 100 -2.36 -14.53 1.76
N VAL A 101 -3.56 -14.73 1.21
CA VAL A 101 -4.74 -13.93 1.57
C VAL A 101 -5.11 -14.15 3.03
N LYS A 102 -5.13 -15.41 3.49
CA LYS A 102 -5.42 -15.76 4.88
C LYS A 102 -4.38 -15.20 5.85
N THR A 103 -3.10 -15.31 5.51
CA THR A 103 -1.99 -14.73 6.25
C THR A 103 -2.16 -13.21 6.38
N TRP A 104 -2.48 -12.52 5.27
CA TRP A 104 -2.79 -11.09 5.32
C TRP A 104 -3.96 -10.79 6.24
N GLN A 105 -5.08 -11.48 6.08
CA GLN A 105 -6.28 -11.24 6.88
C GLN A 105 -6.04 -11.50 8.38
N ALA A 106 -5.26 -12.51 8.71
CA ALA A 106 -4.88 -12.84 10.08
C ALA A 106 -4.04 -11.73 10.73
N ILE A 107 -3.07 -11.20 9.99
CA ILE A 107 -2.12 -10.19 10.49
C ILE A 107 -2.74 -8.80 10.45
N MET A 108 -3.23 -8.38 9.28
CA MET A 108 -3.60 -6.99 9.01
C MET A 108 -5.02 -6.66 9.46
N GLN A 109 -6.01 -7.52 9.19
CA GLN A 109 -7.46 -7.35 9.43
C GLN A 109 -8.07 -6.05 8.85
N PRO A 110 -9.19 -6.07 8.11
CA PRO A 110 -9.80 -7.13 7.30
C PRO A 110 -9.60 -6.95 5.77
N ASP A 111 -9.17 -5.78 5.30
CA ASP A 111 -9.15 -5.46 3.87
C ASP A 111 -7.75 -5.56 3.25
N LEU A 112 -7.67 -6.16 2.05
CA LEU A 112 -6.52 -6.10 1.15
C LEU A 112 -6.51 -4.75 0.42
N THR A 113 -6.59 -3.67 1.18
CA THR A 113 -6.63 -2.31 0.63
C THR A 113 -5.64 -1.42 1.34
N PHE A 114 -4.92 -0.62 0.57
CA PHE A 114 -4.04 0.41 1.08
C PHE A 114 -4.26 1.67 0.25
N MET A 115 -4.61 2.79 0.90
CA MET A 115 -4.89 4.07 0.22
C MET A 115 -5.90 3.95 -0.94
N ASN A 116 -7.00 3.20 -0.73
CA ASN A 116 -8.02 2.89 -1.75
C ASN A 116 -7.53 2.07 -2.96
N GLN A 117 -6.32 1.51 -2.90
CA GLN A 117 -5.81 0.57 -3.90
C GLN A 117 -5.91 -0.86 -3.37
N VAL A 118 -6.22 -1.80 -4.26
CA VAL A 118 -6.24 -3.23 -3.93
C VAL A 118 -4.81 -3.74 -3.84
N VAL A 119 -4.49 -4.42 -2.73
CA VAL A 119 -3.22 -5.13 -2.57
C VAL A 119 -3.39 -6.54 -3.12
N ALA A 120 -2.64 -6.88 -4.17
CA ALA A 120 -2.59 -8.24 -4.69
C ALA A 120 -1.77 -9.12 -3.73
N ALA A 121 -2.31 -10.29 -3.37
CA ALA A 121 -1.59 -11.31 -2.59
C ALA A 121 -1.23 -12.47 -3.52
N ILE A 122 0.07 -12.60 -3.81
CA ILE A 122 0.59 -13.55 -4.79
C ILE A 122 1.44 -14.59 -4.07
N GLU A 123 1.14 -15.85 -4.29
CA GLU A 123 1.99 -16.97 -3.88
C GLU A 123 3.13 -17.10 -4.90
N VAL A 124 4.37 -17.01 -4.41
CA VAL A 124 5.56 -17.19 -5.24
C VAL A 124 6.26 -18.47 -4.81
N ASN A 125 6.33 -19.42 -5.74
CA ASN A 125 7.13 -20.63 -5.59
C ASN A 125 8.42 -20.47 -6.41
N ASN A 126 9.56 -20.39 -5.74
CA ASN A 126 10.88 -20.32 -6.35
C ASN A 126 11.71 -21.53 -5.94
N GLU A 127 11.74 -22.54 -6.80
CA GLU A 127 12.49 -23.79 -6.60
C GLU A 127 14.02 -23.57 -6.45
N GLN A 128 14.54 -22.40 -6.81
CA GLN A 128 15.97 -22.07 -6.72
C GLN A 128 16.37 -21.41 -5.39
N ARG A 129 15.42 -21.03 -4.52
CA ARG A 129 15.71 -20.46 -3.19
C ARG A 129 15.42 -21.48 -2.08
N ILE A 130 16.23 -21.44 -1.02
CA ILE A 130 16.05 -22.24 0.20
C ILE A 130 14.70 -21.92 0.88
N GLU A 131 14.20 -20.70 0.71
CA GLU A 131 12.84 -20.27 1.08
C GLU A 131 11.93 -20.37 -0.14
N SER A 132 11.59 -21.59 -0.52
CA SER A 132 10.97 -21.88 -1.82
C SER A 132 9.55 -21.33 -1.96
N VAL A 133 8.82 -21.07 -0.88
CA VAL A 133 7.45 -20.53 -0.92
C VAL A 133 7.35 -19.29 -0.05
N PHE A 134 6.95 -18.18 -0.66
CA PHE A 134 6.73 -16.91 0.03
C PHE A 134 5.53 -16.15 -0.56
N CYS A 135 5.02 -15.19 0.21
CA CYS A 135 3.89 -14.36 -0.17
C CYS A 135 4.38 -12.98 -0.61
N ARG A 136 4.05 -12.57 -1.83
CA ARG A 136 4.28 -11.22 -2.33
C ARG A 136 3.01 -10.41 -2.25
N TYR A 137 3.07 -9.27 -1.56
CA TYR A 137 1.99 -8.30 -1.50
C TYR A 137 2.36 -7.10 -2.36
N GLN A 138 1.55 -6.80 -3.38
CA GLN A 138 1.89 -5.82 -4.41
C GLN A 138 0.75 -4.82 -4.67
N LEU A 139 1.12 -3.55 -4.89
CA LEU A 139 0.21 -2.52 -5.38
C LEU A 139 0.17 -2.47 -6.91
N PRO A 140 -0.93 -1.99 -7.51
CA PRO A 140 -1.01 -1.76 -8.96
C PRO A 140 0.08 -0.82 -9.50
N SER A 141 0.57 0.09 -8.66
CA SER A 141 1.68 1.00 -8.96
C SER A 141 3.07 0.33 -8.99
N GLY A 142 3.15 -0.96 -8.64
CA GLY A 142 4.34 -1.79 -8.81
C GLY A 142 5.12 -2.06 -7.53
N GLN A 143 4.95 -1.26 -6.47
CA GLN A 143 5.59 -1.48 -5.17
C GLN A 143 5.14 -2.81 -4.57
N TYR A 144 6.06 -3.56 -3.98
CA TYR A 144 5.76 -4.84 -3.35
C TYR A 144 6.63 -5.10 -2.12
N PHE A 145 6.16 -6.00 -1.27
CA PHE A 145 6.99 -6.60 -0.23
C PHE A 145 6.71 -8.10 -0.14
N ASP A 146 7.74 -8.84 0.24
CA ASP A 146 7.73 -10.29 0.34
C ASP A 146 7.69 -10.70 1.82
N TYR A 147 6.84 -11.66 2.15
CA TYR A 147 6.76 -12.30 3.45
C TYR A 147 7.16 -13.76 3.34
N PHE A 148 8.15 -14.17 4.14
CA PHE A 148 8.68 -15.52 4.19
C PHE A 148 8.15 -16.26 5.42
N PRO A 149 7.18 -17.19 5.30
CA PRO A 149 6.58 -17.88 6.45
C PRO A 149 7.60 -18.75 7.22
N THR A 150 8.64 -19.21 6.55
CA THR A 150 9.71 -20.06 7.12
C THR A 150 10.61 -19.32 8.12
N THR A 151 10.81 -18.01 7.92
CA THR A 151 11.71 -17.17 8.73
C THR A 151 11.01 -15.99 9.39
N GLY A 152 9.77 -15.69 9.02
CA GLY A 152 9.03 -14.52 9.47
C GLY A 152 9.53 -13.21 8.89
N LYS A 153 10.47 -13.24 7.95
CA LYS A 153 11.10 -12.05 7.39
C LYS A 153 10.14 -11.33 6.45
N VAL A 154 10.21 -10.00 6.49
CA VAL A 154 9.52 -9.11 5.55
C VAL A 154 10.57 -8.33 4.79
N GLU A 155 10.59 -8.44 3.47
CA GLU A 155 11.54 -7.73 2.59
C GLU A 155 10.76 -6.82 1.64
N GLY A 156 11.01 -5.50 1.69
CA GLY A 156 10.45 -4.55 0.73
C GLY A 156 11.22 -4.52 -0.59
N SER A 157 10.56 -4.11 -1.67
CA SER A 157 11.24 -3.71 -2.91
C SER A 157 12.12 -2.49 -2.64
N ARG A 158 13.44 -2.64 -2.76
CA ARG A 158 14.37 -1.49 -2.80
C ARG A 158 14.23 -0.73 -4.12
#